data_AF-A0A850SFZ4-F1
#
_entry.id   AF-A0A850SFZ4-F1
#
_cell.length_a   1.000
_cell.length_b   1.000
_cell.length_c   1.000
_cell.angle_alpha   90.00
_cell.angle_beta   90.00
_cell.angle_gamma   90.00
#
_symmetry.space_group_name_H-M   'P 1'
#
loop_
_entity.id
_entity.type
_entity.pdbx_description
1 polymer ?
#
loop_
_entity_poly.entity_id
_entity_poly.type
_entity_poly.pdbx_seq_one_letter_code
_entity_poly.pdbx_strand_id
1 'polypeptide(L)' 'MIEGVSWREAFMAVGMLCAVAGLVIRELHSDVKGLGFALFFVGAAMFILGPVGSMLGWW' A
#
# COMPACT_ATOMS: atom_id res chain seq x y z
N MET A 1 13.91 23.50 5.30
CA MET A 1 12.75 23.38 4.38
C MET A 1 12.09 22.07 4.75
N ILE A 2 10.87 22.10 5.28
CA ILE A 2 10.10 20.87 5.47
C ILE A 2 9.70 20.50 4.03
N GLU A 3 10.54 19.71 3.36
CA GLU A 3 10.22 19.18 2.04
C GLU A 3 8.93 18.39 2.20
N GLY A 4 7.84 18.96 1.68
CA GLY A 4 6.53 18.35 1.74
C GLY A 4 6.62 16.98 1.11
N VAL A 5 6.28 15.95 1.89
CA VAL A 5 6.21 14.56 1.43
C VAL A 5 5.51 14.56 0.09
N SER A 6 6.22 14.10 -0.95
CA SER A 6 5.62 14.04 -2.29
C SER A 6 4.43 13.10 -2.22
N TRP A 7 3.32 13.41 -2.91
CA TRP A 7 2.14 12.54 -2.89
C TRP A 7 2.49 11.09 -3.25
N ARG A 8 3.51 10.88 -4.08
CA ARG A 8 4.09 9.58 -4.40
C ARG A 8 4.59 8.82 -3.15
N GLU A 9 5.38 9.48 -2.31
CA GLU A 9 5.91 8.89 -1.08
C GLU A 9 4.80 8.57 -0.09
N ALA A 10 3.76 9.42 -0.01
CA ALA A 10 2.58 9.13 0.80
C ALA A 10 1.86 7.86 0.31
N PHE A 11 1.64 7.72 -1.01
CA PHE A 11 1.02 6.52 -1.58
C PHE A 11 1.87 5.25 -1.40
N MET A 12 3.20 5.35 -1.55
CA MET A 12 4.10 4.21 -1.31
C MET A 12 4.11 3.80 0.17
N ALA A 13 4.19 4.77 1.09
CA ALA A 13 4.20 4.51 2.53
C ALA A 13 2.86 3.90 3.00
N VAL A 14 1.74 4.45 2.56
CA VAL A 14 0.40 3.91 2.88
C VAL A 14 0.21 2.52 2.27
N GLY A 15 0.60 2.31 1.01
CA GLY A 15 0.53 1.00 0.36
C GLY A 15 1.36 -0.06 1.09
N MET A 16 2.57 0.30 1.54
CA MET A 16 3.43 -0.58 2.32
C MET A 16 2.83 -0.92 3.69
N LEU A 17 2.27 0.06 4.40
CA LEU A 17 1.56 -0.17 5.66
C LEU A 17 0.35 -1.08 5.49
N CYS A 18 -0.45 -0.89 4.43
CA CYS A 18 -1.59 -1.77 4.12
C CYS A 18 -1.15 -3.21 3.81
N ALA A 19 -0.06 -3.39 3.06
CA ALA A 19 0.46 -4.72 2.74
C ALA A 19 0.93 -5.45 4.02
N VAL A 20 1.67 -4.77 4.88
CA VAL A 20 2.14 -5.33 6.16
C VAL A 20 0.96 -5.62 7.08
N ALA A 21 0.00 -4.70 7.22
CA ALA A 21 -1.20 -4.92 8.03
C ALA A 21 -2.02 -6.11 7.51
N GLY A 22 -2.15 -6.27 6.18
CA GLY A 22 -2.81 -7.42 5.56
C GLY A 22 -2.15 -8.75 5.90
N LEU A 23 -0.81 -8.82 5.85
CA LEU A 23 -0.05 -10.01 6.26
C LEU A 23 -0.21 -10.32 7.74
N VAL A 24 -0.12 -9.30 8.60
CA VAL A 24 -0.28 -9.43 10.05
C VAL A 24 -1.68 -9.96 10.40
N ILE A 25 -2.74 -9.39 9.81
CA ILE A 25 -4.12 -9.86 10.01
C ILE A 25 -4.30 -11.30 9.52
N ARG A 26 -3.68 -11.65 8.39
CA ARG A 26 -3.73 -13.01 7.82
C ARG A 26 -3.14 -14.06 8.76
N GLU A 27 -2.03 -13.74 9.43
CA GLU A 27 -1.34 -14.66 10.35
C GLU A 27 -2.02 -14.72 11.72
N LEU A 28 -2.51 -13.59 12.25
CA LEU A 28 -3.10 -13.53 13.60
C LEU A 28 -4.56 -13.96 13.69
N HIS A 29 -5.34 -13.84 12.60
CA HIS A 29 -6.76 -14.13 12.64
C HIS A 29 -7.17 -15.11 11.53
N SER A 30 -7.46 -16.36 11.91
CA SER A 30 -7.90 -17.41 10.99
C SER A 30 -9.24 -17.12 10.33
N ASP A 31 -10.13 -16.41 11.02
CA ASP A 31 -11.52 -16.17 10.59
C ASP A 31 -11.62 -15.05 9.55
N VAL A 32 -10.61 -14.18 9.44
CA VAL A 32 -10.59 -13.04 8.50
C VAL A 32 -9.43 -13.12 7.51
N LYS A 33 -8.93 -14.33 7.23
CA LYS A 33 -7.87 -14.56 6.24
C LYS A 33 -8.17 -13.93 4.87
N GLY A 34 -9.42 -13.97 4.42
CA GLY A 34 -9.85 -13.34 3.16
C GLY A 34 -9.68 -11.81 3.18
N LEU A 35 -9.95 -11.19 4.32
CA LEU A 35 -9.79 -9.75 4.52
C LEU A 35 -8.30 -9.37 4.56
N GLY A 36 -7.45 -10.20 5.18
CA GLY A 36 -5.99 -10.05 5.13
C GLY A 36 -5.43 -10.10 3.71
N PHE A 37 -5.88 -11.06 2.88
CA PHE A 37 -5.50 -11.11 1.47
C PHE A 37 -5.98 -9.88 0.68
N ALA A 38 -7.23 -9.45 0.87
CA ALA A 38 -7.75 -8.26 0.21
C ALA A 38 -6.91 -7.01 0.56
N LEU A 39 -6.59 -6.81 1.85
CA LEU A 39 -5.75 -5.69 2.28
C LEU A 39 -4.33 -5.77 1.69
N PHE A 40 -3.76 -6.97 1.63
CA PHE A 40 -2.45 -7.20 1.04
C PHE A 40 -2.43 -6.83 -0.45
N PHE A 41 -3.41 -7.30 -1.22
CA PHE A 41 -3.50 -6.99 -2.65
C PHE A 41 -3.73 -5.51 -2.92
N VAL A 42 -4.58 -4.85 -2.13
CA VAL A 42 -4.81 -3.39 -2.24
C VAL A 42 -3.53 -2.62 -1.92
N GLY A 43 -2.82 -2.97 -0.85
CA GLY A 43 -1.55 -2.34 -0.49
C GLY A 43 -0.48 -2.53 -1.56
N ALA A 44 -0.34 -3.75 -2.09
CA ALA A 44 0.58 -4.05 -3.18
C ALA A 44 0.23 -3.30 -4.47
N ALA A 45 -1.06 -3.20 -4.83
CA ALA A 45 -1.51 -2.44 -5.99
C ALA A 45 -1.19 -0.94 -5.85
N MET A 46 -1.44 -0.35 -4.68
CA MET A 46 -1.08 1.05 -4.40
C MET A 46 0.43 1.30 -4.49
N PHE A 47 1.23 0.34 -4.02
CA PHE A 47 2.69 0.42 -4.12
C PHE A 47 3.18 0.43 -5.57
N ILE A 48 2.51 -0.32 -6.46
CA ILE A 48 2.81 -0.36 -7.90
C ILE A 48 2.27 0.88 -8.62
N LEU A 49 1.10 1.40 -8.21
CA LEU A 49 0.50 2.59 -8.80
C LEU A 49 1.32 3.86 -8.56
N GLY A 50 2.06 3.95 -7.45
CA GLY A 50 2.98 5.06 -7.19
C GLY A 50 4.01 5.33 -8.30
N PRO A 51 4.88 4.35 -8.64
CA PRO A 51 5.84 4.51 -9.73
C PRO A 51 5.17 4.57 -11.11
N VAL A 52 4.13 3.76 -11.36
CA VAL A 52 3.39 3.75 -12.64
C VAL A 52 2.74 5.11 -12.93
N GLY A 53 2.14 5.74 -11.92
CA GLY A 53 1.56 7.08 -12.04
C GLY A 53 2.60 8.14 -12.43
N SER A 54 3.83 8.02 -11.91
CA SER A 54 4.91 8.93 -12.31
C SER A 54 5.43 8.68 -13.73
N MET A 55 5.50 7.42 -14.16
CA MET A 55 5.92 7.07 -15.53
C MET A 55 4.91 7.52 -16.59
N LEU A 56 3.61 7.54 -16.24
CA LEU A 56 2.53 8.03 -17.09
C LEU A 56 2.37 9.56 -17.08
N GLY A 57 3.15 10.29 -16.27
CA GLY A 57 3.02 11.73 -16.12
C GLY A 57 1.70 12.18 -15.49
N TRP A 58 1.04 11.30 -14.73
CA TRP A 58 -0.19 11.62 -13.99
C TRP A 58 0.07 12.42 -12.70
N TRP A 59 1.33 12.53 -12.30
CA TRP A 59 1.82 13.19 -11.09
C TRP A 59 3.00 14.09 -11.40
#